data_AF-A0A1H9D8A3-F1
#
_entry.id   AF-A0A1H9D8A3-F1
#
_cell.length_a   1.000
_cell.length_b   1.000
_cell.length_c   1.000
_cell.angle_alpha   90.00
_cell.angle_beta   90.00
_cell.angle_gamma   90.00
#
_symmetry.space_group_name_H-M   'P 1'
#
loop_
_entity.id
_entity.type
_entity.pdbx_description
1 polymer ?
#
loop_
_entity_poly.entity_id
_entity_poly.type
_entity_poly.pdbx_seq_one_letter_code
_entity_poly.pdbx_strand_id
1 'polypeptide(L)'
;MFGVANGMDKEFEKMTNLIIRPEKVEDYKNTELMTMRSFWNKYFPGCVEHNMLRVIRASADYLPEISRVAVLDGKIVGAAFYTRAWIVGEDGVRNEVAMLGPLAVEPTLEGNNIGGALICETIRLTKEAGLAGIILCGEPGYYPKFGFKLLQDFGITDAEGNCYDAYLCYPLSDEFATYKGHFEESPNFEKIEDSAALEKISKEFPAYRKVKVQEGFMQIFNQHLGVVESVDGEIFNVRYWELVIPCRLADGLKQLPAAGSDVQFIWNHKGGESEITKVVKNILDDE
;
A
#
# COMPACT_ATOMS: atom_id res chain seq x y z
N MET A 1 0.15 -22.62 19.60
CA MET A 1 -1.25 -22.12 19.69
C MET A 1 -1.20 -20.60 19.60
N PHE A 2 -1.09 -20.06 18.38
CA PHE A 2 -1.02 -18.63 18.13
C PHE A 2 -2.45 -18.07 18.18
N GLY A 3 -2.76 -17.31 19.23
CA GLY A 3 -4.08 -16.73 19.46
C GLY A 3 -4.40 -15.69 18.39
N VAL A 4 -5.51 -15.89 17.70
CA VAL A 4 -6.12 -14.90 16.81
C VAL A 4 -6.50 -13.67 17.65
N ALA A 5 -6.20 -12.49 17.13
CA ALA A 5 -6.31 -11.20 17.78
C ALA A 5 -7.73 -10.89 18.29
N ASN A 6 -7.96 -10.99 19.60
CA ASN A 6 -9.20 -10.63 20.31
C ASN A 6 -9.49 -9.10 20.38
N GLY A 7 -9.04 -8.33 19.39
CA GLY A 7 -9.17 -6.87 19.38
C GLY A 7 -9.67 -6.26 18.07
N MET A 8 -9.78 -7.03 16.99
CA MET A 8 -10.08 -6.51 15.65
C MET A 8 -11.58 -6.34 15.37
N ASP A 9 -12.45 -6.94 16.18
CA ASP A 9 -13.90 -6.96 15.94
C ASP A 9 -14.62 -5.64 16.31
N LYS A 10 -13.97 -4.74 17.06
CA LYS A 10 -14.65 -3.54 17.62
C LYS A 10 -14.67 -2.30 16.71
N GLU A 11 -13.92 -2.25 15.61
CA GLU A 11 -13.91 -1.08 14.71
C GLU A 11 -14.77 -1.26 13.44
N PHE A 12 -15.34 -2.44 13.18
CA PHE A 12 -16.15 -2.71 11.98
C PHE A 12 -17.56 -2.10 12.00
N GLU A 13 -18.00 -1.56 13.14
CA GLU A 13 -19.39 -1.15 13.37
C GLU A 13 -19.86 0.06 12.53
N LYS A 14 -18.98 0.71 11.74
CA LYS A 14 -19.32 1.92 10.97
C LYS A 14 -19.43 1.77 9.44
N MET A 15 -19.04 0.65 8.85
CA MET A 15 -19.18 0.44 7.40
C MET A 15 -20.11 -0.75 7.14
N THR A 16 -21.41 -0.52 7.31
CA THR A 16 -22.44 -1.56 7.22
C THR A 16 -22.55 -2.26 5.86
N ASN A 17 -21.79 -1.81 4.84
CA ASN A 17 -21.79 -2.36 3.46
C ASN A 17 -20.40 -2.69 2.90
N LEU A 18 -19.36 -2.84 3.73
CA LEU A 18 -18.05 -3.28 3.24
C LEU A 18 -18.07 -4.79 2.96
N ILE A 19 -17.79 -5.17 1.71
CA ILE A 19 -17.75 -6.55 1.25
C ILE A 19 -16.33 -6.86 0.74
N ILE A 20 -15.71 -7.89 1.30
CA ILE A 20 -14.46 -8.45 0.78
C ILE A 20 -14.78 -9.67 -0.08
N ARG A 21 -14.33 -9.67 -1.33
CA ARG A 21 -14.62 -10.74 -2.29
C ARG A 21 -13.51 -10.90 -3.32
N PRO A 22 -13.48 -12.03 -4.07
CA PRO A 22 -12.65 -12.13 -5.27
C PRO A 22 -12.96 -11.01 -6.26
N GLU A 23 -11.94 -10.58 -6.98
CA GLU A 23 -12.08 -9.65 -8.09
C GLU A 23 -12.77 -10.31 -9.28
N LYS A 24 -13.62 -9.55 -9.98
CA LYS A 24 -14.21 -9.94 -11.25
C LYS A 24 -13.61 -9.11 -12.39
N VAL A 25 -13.71 -9.61 -13.62
CA VAL A 25 -13.25 -8.89 -14.83
C VAL A 25 -13.88 -7.49 -14.95
N GLU A 26 -15.15 -7.34 -14.56
CA GLU A 26 -15.86 -6.05 -14.54
C GLU A 26 -15.25 -5.03 -13.54
N ASP A 27 -14.53 -5.50 -12.52
CA ASP A 27 -13.88 -4.64 -11.52
C ASP A 27 -12.54 -4.09 -12.01
N TYR A 28 -11.89 -4.72 -13.00
CA TYR A 28 -10.46 -4.52 -13.29
C TYR A 28 -10.07 -3.05 -13.45
N LYS A 29 -10.86 -2.27 -14.21
CA LYS A 29 -10.60 -0.84 -14.41
C LYS A 29 -10.74 -0.03 -13.13
N ASN A 30 -11.74 -0.35 -12.31
CA ASN A 30 -11.97 0.36 -11.06
C ASN A 30 -10.88 0.01 -10.03
N THR A 31 -10.44 -1.25 -9.98
CA THR A 31 -9.32 -1.66 -9.14
C THR A 31 -8.02 -1.00 -9.60
N GLU A 32 -7.73 -0.99 -10.91
CA GLU A 32 -6.56 -0.30 -11.47
C GLU A 32 -6.56 1.19 -11.14
N LEU A 33 -7.70 1.88 -11.30
CA LEU A 33 -7.83 3.30 -10.96
C LEU A 33 -7.64 3.56 -9.46
N MET A 34 -8.28 2.76 -8.59
CA MET A 34 -8.15 2.91 -7.14
C MET A 34 -6.71 2.65 -6.68
N THR A 35 -6.06 1.61 -7.22
CA THR A 35 -4.64 1.33 -6.95
C THR A 35 -3.75 2.46 -7.47
N MET A 36 -4.02 3.00 -8.66
CA MET A 36 -3.29 4.17 -9.16
C MET A 36 -3.39 5.34 -8.17
N ARG A 37 -4.59 5.63 -7.66
CA ARG A 37 -4.84 6.69 -6.66
C ARG A 37 -4.09 6.44 -5.35
N SER A 38 -4.12 5.21 -4.84
CA SER A 38 -3.47 4.83 -3.56
C SER A 38 -1.95 5.04 -3.55
N PHE A 39 -1.30 4.94 -4.72
CA PHE A 39 0.16 5.04 -4.84
C PHE A 39 0.65 6.31 -5.55
N TRP A 40 -0.25 7.16 -6.05
CA TRP A 40 0.13 8.33 -6.84
C TRP A 40 1.00 9.32 -6.03
N ASN A 41 2.19 9.64 -6.55
CA ASN A 41 3.20 10.48 -5.90
C ASN A 41 3.71 9.98 -4.54
N LYS A 42 3.49 8.69 -4.20
CA LYS A 42 3.85 8.12 -2.89
C LYS A 42 5.35 7.84 -2.75
N TYR A 43 5.92 7.19 -3.77
CA TYR A 43 7.34 6.79 -3.81
C TYR A 43 8.15 7.58 -4.84
N PHE A 44 7.51 8.00 -5.92
CA PHE A 44 8.10 8.81 -6.98
C PHE A 44 6.98 9.55 -7.74
N PRO A 45 7.27 10.53 -8.61
CA PRO A 45 6.24 11.27 -9.33
C PRO A 45 5.40 10.35 -10.25
N GLY A 46 4.10 10.25 -9.99
CA GLY A 46 3.23 9.23 -10.59
C GLY A 46 3.21 7.94 -9.78
N CYS A 47 2.99 6.79 -10.44
CA CYS A 47 3.05 5.46 -9.84
C CYS A 47 3.10 4.39 -10.96
N VAL A 48 3.32 3.11 -10.59
CA VAL A 48 3.35 1.95 -11.51
C VAL A 48 2.34 0.86 -11.12
N GLU A 49 1.73 0.98 -9.94
CA GLU A 49 1.03 -0.09 -9.24
C GLU A 49 -0.27 -0.50 -9.96
N HIS A 50 -0.86 0.37 -10.77
CA HIS A 50 -1.97 0.02 -11.66
C HIS A 50 -1.54 -0.88 -12.82
N ASN A 51 -0.32 -0.70 -13.36
CA ASN A 51 0.25 -1.63 -14.33
C ASN A 51 0.58 -2.97 -13.66
N MET A 52 1.11 -2.93 -12.43
CA MET A 52 1.42 -4.13 -11.65
C MET A 52 0.21 -5.06 -11.53
N LEU A 53 -1.02 -4.55 -11.37
CA LEU A 53 -2.21 -5.42 -11.36
C LEU A 53 -2.41 -6.21 -12.66
N ARG A 54 -2.12 -5.62 -13.83
CA ARG A 54 -2.21 -6.34 -15.10
C ARG A 54 -1.11 -7.39 -15.23
N VAL A 55 0.11 -7.05 -14.82
CA VAL A 55 1.24 -7.97 -14.79
C VAL A 55 0.94 -9.17 -13.89
N ILE A 56 0.41 -8.91 -12.68
CA ILE A 56 0.01 -9.95 -11.73
C ILE A 56 -1.08 -10.83 -12.34
N ARG A 57 -2.19 -10.27 -12.82
CA ARG A 57 -3.30 -11.08 -13.38
C ARG A 57 -2.88 -11.95 -14.58
N ALA A 58 -1.86 -11.53 -15.33
CA ALA A 58 -1.31 -12.29 -16.45
C ALA A 58 -0.22 -13.31 -16.04
N SER A 59 0.23 -13.27 -14.79
CA SER A 59 1.28 -14.14 -14.26
C SER A 59 0.75 -15.54 -13.99
N ALA A 60 1.55 -16.57 -14.31
CA ALA A 60 1.30 -17.94 -13.87
C ALA A 60 1.43 -18.09 -12.33
N ASP A 61 2.12 -17.14 -11.68
CA ASP A 61 2.30 -17.10 -10.24
C ASP A 61 1.14 -16.40 -9.53
N TYR A 62 0.15 -15.88 -10.24
CA TYR A 62 -1.00 -15.24 -9.61
C TYR A 62 -1.76 -16.22 -8.71
N LEU A 63 -2.11 -15.76 -7.50
CA LEU A 63 -2.93 -16.49 -6.54
C LEU A 63 -4.33 -15.84 -6.44
N PRO A 64 -5.22 -16.05 -7.43
CA PRO A 64 -6.56 -15.46 -7.46
C PRO A 64 -7.45 -15.94 -6.31
N GLU A 65 -7.22 -17.14 -5.79
CA GLU A 65 -7.96 -17.72 -4.68
C GLU A 65 -7.70 -17.00 -3.36
N ILE A 66 -6.55 -16.35 -3.21
CA ILE A 66 -6.17 -15.52 -2.04
C ILE A 66 -6.47 -14.04 -2.29
N SER A 67 -6.23 -13.54 -3.51
CA SER A 67 -6.36 -12.11 -3.83
C SER A 67 -7.79 -11.59 -3.64
N ARG A 68 -7.94 -10.39 -3.06
CA ARG A 68 -9.25 -9.83 -2.71
C ARG A 68 -9.37 -8.35 -3.07
N VAL A 69 -10.59 -7.94 -3.37
CA VAL A 69 -11.01 -6.54 -3.43
C VAL A 69 -11.96 -6.24 -2.28
N ALA A 70 -11.88 -5.03 -1.76
CA ALA A 70 -12.82 -4.46 -0.82
C ALA A 70 -13.80 -3.57 -1.59
N VAL A 71 -15.09 -3.83 -1.43
CA VAL A 71 -16.18 -3.11 -2.10
C VAL A 71 -17.03 -2.42 -1.05
N LEU A 72 -17.16 -1.11 -1.11
CA LEU A 72 -18.03 -0.32 -0.25
C LEU A 72 -19.08 0.39 -1.10
N ASP A 73 -20.36 0.16 -0.80
CA ASP A 73 -21.49 0.73 -1.53
C ASP A 73 -21.38 0.54 -3.07
N GLY A 74 -20.93 -0.65 -3.48
CA GLY A 74 -20.75 -1.02 -4.88
C GLY A 74 -19.49 -0.47 -5.55
N LYS A 75 -18.64 0.29 -4.85
CA LYS A 75 -17.39 0.84 -5.37
C LYS A 75 -16.17 0.06 -4.86
N ILE A 76 -15.17 -0.12 -5.71
CA ILE A 76 -13.86 -0.68 -5.29
C ILE A 76 -13.14 0.36 -4.44
N VAL A 77 -12.81 0.02 -3.20
CA VAL A 77 -12.18 0.92 -2.21
C VAL A 77 -10.89 0.37 -1.62
N GLY A 78 -10.50 -0.85 -2.01
CA GLY A 78 -9.24 -1.45 -1.63
C GLY A 78 -8.99 -2.76 -2.35
N ALA A 79 -7.74 -3.19 -2.37
CA ALA A 79 -7.35 -4.46 -2.95
C ALA A 79 -6.08 -5.01 -2.32
N ALA A 80 -5.98 -6.33 -2.24
CA ALA A 80 -4.80 -7.07 -1.83
C ALA A 80 -4.54 -8.18 -2.86
N PHE A 81 -3.44 -8.10 -3.57
CA PHE A 81 -3.06 -9.09 -4.59
C PHE A 81 -1.89 -9.94 -4.11
N TYR A 82 -1.92 -11.20 -4.53
CA TYR A 82 -0.95 -12.19 -4.13
C TYR A 82 -0.36 -12.91 -5.33
N THR A 83 0.94 -13.15 -5.28
CA THR A 83 1.65 -14.06 -6.18
C THR A 83 2.39 -15.13 -5.40
N ARG A 84 2.76 -16.22 -6.05
CA ARG A 84 3.79 -17.14 -5.56
C ARG A 84 5.11 -16.40 -5.48
N ALA A 85 5.88 -16.76 -4.47
CA ALA A 85 7.28 -16.43 -4.31
C ALA A 85 7.98 -17.62 -3.64
N TRP A 86 9.30 -17.54 -3.51
CA TRP A 86 10.10 -18.65 -2.99
C TRP A 86 11.11 -18.18 -1.96
N ILE A 87 11.39 -19.05 -1.00
CA ILE A 87 12.61 -19.01 -0.20
C ILE A 87 13.49 -20.14 -0.70
N VAL A 88 14.65 -19.80 -1.23
CA VAL A 88 15.57 -20.74 -1.86
C VAL A 88 16.73 -21.01 -0.91
N GLY A 89 16.84 -22.26 -0.47
CA GLY A 89 17.93 -22.72 0.39
C GLY A 89 19.26 -22.84 -0.35
N GLU A 90 20.36 -22.87 0.41
CA GLU A 90 21.71 -23.13 -0.13
C GLU A 90 21.81 -24.51 -0.82
N ASP A 91 20.95 -25.45 -0.44
CA ASP A 91 20.80 -26.77 -1.05
C ASP A 91 20.00 -26.75 -2.37
N GLY A 92 19.51 -25.58 -2.79
CA GLY A 92 18.70 -25.37 -3.98
C GLY A 92 17.22 -25.72 -3.80
N VAL A 93 16.78 -26.11 -2.60
CA VAL A 93 15.36 -26.38 -2.34
C VAL A 93 14.58 -25.06 -2.37
N ARG A 94 13.52 -25.02 -3.18
CA ARG A 94 12.64 -23.85 -3.31
C ARG A 94 11.37 -24.09 -2.50
N ASN A 95 11.19 -23.34 -1.43
CA ASN A 95 10.01 -23.40 -0.58
C ASN A 95 9.02 -22.33 -1.01
N GLU A 96 7.83 -22.75 -1.44
CA GLU A 96 6.78 -21.82 -1.92
C GLU A 96 6.15 -21.05 -0.76
N VAL A 97 6.01 -19.74 -0.95
CA VAL A 97 5.35 -18.81 -0.03
C VAL A 97 4.46 -17.85 -0.82
N ALA A 98 3.52 -17.20 -0.13
CA ALA A 98 2.70 -16.15 -0.71
C ALA A 98 3.43 -14.80 -0.61
N MET A 99 3.45 -14.02 -1.68
CA MET A 99 3.88 -12.62 -1.65
C MET A 99 2.67 -11.70 -1.69
N LEU A 100 2.52 -10.81 -0.72
CA LEU A 100 1.50 -9.75 -0.72
C LEU A 100 2.06 -8.50 -1.41
N GLY A 101 1.43 -8.10 -2.53
CA GLY A 101 1.79 -6.88 -3.22
C GLY A 101 1.01 -6.70 -4.54
N PRO A 102 0.32 -5.56 -4.75
CA PRO A 102 0.12 -4.46 -3.81
C PRO A 102 -0.97 -4.75 -2.76
N LEU A 103 -0.88 -4.04 -1.64
CA LEU A 103 -2.03 -3.69 -0.78
C LEU A 103 -2.38 -2.22 -1.04
N ALA A 104 -3.56 -1.96 -1.59
CA ALA A 104 -4.05 -0.64 -1.96
C ALA A 104 -5.34 -0.32 -1.21
N VAL A 105 -5.51 0.94 -0.79
CA VAL A 105 -6.75 1.47 -0.23
C VAL A 105 -7.03 2.82 -0.87
N GLU A 106 -8.30 3.10 -1.17
CA GLU A 106 -8.72 4.40 -1.68
C GLU A 106 -8.25 5.51 -0.72
N PRO A 107 -7.43 6.46 -1.17
CA PRO A 107 -6.81 7.47 -0.30
C PRO A 107 -7.81 8.26 0.55
N THR A 108 -8.99 8.56 0.00
CA THR A 108 -10.05 9.30 0.73
C THR A 108 -10.80 8.47 1.76
N LEU A 109 -10.50 7.17 1.85
CA LEU A 109 -11.07 6.23 2.84
C LEU A 109 -10.00 5.62 3.75
N GLU A 110 -8.76 6.11 3.71
CA GLU A 110 -7.73 5.77 4.68
C GLU A 110 -8.20 6.04 6.13
N GLY A 111 -7.60 5.33 7.09
CA GLY A 111 -8.00 5.43 8.50
C GLY A 111 -9.29 4.67 8.87
N ASN A 112 -10.02 4.08 7.91
CA ASN A 112 -11.24 3.29 8.15
C ASN A 112 -10.99 1.77 8.26
N ASN A 113 -9.74 1.34 8.50
CA ASN A 113 -9.35 -0.07 8.65
C ASN A 113 -9.62 -1.01 7.44
N ILE A 114 -9.85 -0.47 6.23
CA ILE A 114 -10.05 -1.27 5.01
C ILE A 114 -8.84 -2.18 4.72
N GLY A 115 -7.63 -1.64 4.81
CA GLY A 115 -6.40 -2.41 4.61
C GLY A 115 -6.22 -3.53 5.64
N GLY A 116 -6.59 -3.28 6.90
CA GLY A 116 -6.55 -4.32 7.94
C GLY A 116 -7.58 -5.42 7.70
N ALA A 117 -8.78 -5.07 7.24
CA ALA A 117 -9.80 -6.03 6.86
C ALA A 117 -9.34 -6.95 5.71
N LEU A 118 -8.70 -6.38 4.69
CA LEU A 118 -8.08 -7.12 3.59
C LEU A 118 -6.99 -8.07 4.10
N ILE A 119 -6.04 -7.57 4.89
CA ILE A 119 -4.94 -8.37 5.47
C ILE A 119 -5.49 -9.57 6.26
N CYS A 120 -6.49 -9.35 7.12
CA CYS A 120 -7.06 -10.44 7.91
C CYS A 120 -7.68 -11.54 7.05
N GLU A 121 -8.50 -11.15 6.07
CA GLU A 121 -9.14 -12.11 5.19
C GLU A 121 -8.11 -12.87 4.35
N THR A 122 -7.10 -12.18 3.81
CA THR A 122 -6.08 -12.85 2.99
C THR A 122 -5.12 -13.70 3.80
N ILE A 123 -4.79 -13.35 5.06
CA ILE A 123 -4.07 -14.24 5.99
C ILE A 123 -4.84 -15.56 6.18
N ARG A 124 -6.16 -15.48 6.41
CA ARG A 124 -7.02 -16.67 6.58
C ARG A 124 -6.99 -17.54 5.32
N LEU A 125 -7.16 -16.94 4.15
CA LEU A 125 -7.17 -17.64 2.87
C LEU A 125 -5.82 -18.26 2.51
N THR A 126 -4.71 -17.57 2.76
CA THR A 126 -3.36 -18.11 2.55
C THR A 126 -3.13 -19.35 3.40
N LYS A 127 -3.61 -19.34 4.66
CA LYS A 127 -3.55 -20.51 5.53
C LYS A 127 -4.37 -21.68 5.01
N GLU A 128 -5.58 -21.41 4.51
CA GLU A 128 -6.47 -22.42 3.91
C GLU A 128 -5.90 -23.01 2.62
N ALA A 129 -5.14 -22.21 1.86
CA ALA A 129 -4.38 -22.67 0.69
C ALA A 129 -3.17 -23.55 1.07
N GLY A 130 -2.85 -23.70 2.36
CA GLY A 130 -1.76 -24.55 2.84
C GLY A 130 -0.37 -23.95 2.69
N LEU A 131 -0.26 -22.65 2.40
CA LEU A 131 1.03 -21.96 2.29
C LEU A 131 1.63 -21.69 3.67
N ALA A 132 2.94 -21.89 3.78
CA ALA A 132 3.64 -21.84 5.06
C ALA A 132 3.82 -20.41 5.61
N GLY A 133 3.78 -19.38 4.76
CA GLY A 133 3.86 -17.99 5.20
C GLY A 133 3.58 -16.97 4.09
N ILE A 134 3.46 -15.71 4.51
CA ILE A 134 3.33 -14.54 3.63
C ILE A 134 4.60 -13.71 3.75
N ILE A 135 5.11 -13.18 2.63
CA ILE A 135 6.19 -12.19 2.58
C ILE A 135 5.68 -10.93 1.87
N LEU A 136 6.21 -9.76 2.24
CA LEU A 136 5.97 -8.51 1.53
C LEU A 136 7.17 -7.58 1.64
N CYS A 137 7.23 -6.59 0.74
CA CYS A 137 8.05 -5.40 0.87
C CYS A 137 7.14 -4.21 1.22
N GLY A 138 7.40 -3.51 2.32
CA GLY A 138 6.56 -2.38 2.72
C GLY A 138 6.98 -1.69 4.01
N GLU A 139 6.10 -0.85 4.55
CA GLU A 139 6.41 0.04 5.67
C GLU A 139 6.65 -0.72 7.00
N PRO A 140 7.86 -0.63 7.60
CA PRO A 140 8.20 -1.34 8.84
C PRO A 140 7.36 -0.90 10.04
N GLY A 141 6.74 0.28 10.01
CA GLY A 141 5.84 0.76 11.07
C GLY A 141 4.38 0.32 10.93
N TYR A 142 3.97 -0.24 9.78
CA TYR A 142 2.56 -0.56 9.52
C TYR A 142 2.23 -2.03 9.79
N TYR A 143 2.92 -2.94 9.10
CA TYR A 143 2.57 -4.36 9.11
C TYR A 143 2.80 -5.10 10.44
N PRO A 144 3.75 -4.71 11.31
CA PRO A 144 3.89 -5.35 12.63
C PRO A 144 2.64 -5.25 13.51
N LYS A 145 1.75 -4.27 13.28
CA LYS A 145 0.44 -4.16 13.95
C LYS A 145 -0.46 -5.37 13.70
N PHE A 146 -0.25 -6.09 12.60
CA PHE A 146 -0.99 -7.29 12.24
C PHE A 146 -0.24 -8.58 12.58
N GLY A 147 0.96 -8.48 13.18
CA GLY A 147 1.79 -9.64 13.56
C GLY A 147 2.85 -10.04 12.54
N PHE A 148 3.09 -9.23 11.50
CA PHE A 148 4.25 -9.40 10.63
C PHE A 148 5.55 -9.13 11.41
N LYS A 149 6.63 -9.81 11.00
CA LYS A 149 7.96 -9.73 11.60
C LYS A 149 8.99 -9.45 10.53
N LEU A 150 10.19 -9.00 10.92
CA LEU A 150 11.28 -8.80 9.96
C LEU A 150 11.66 -10.14 9.33
N LEU A 151 11.85 -10.16 8.01
CA LEU A 151 12.22 -11.37 7.29
C LEU A 151 13.59 -11.91 7.76
N GLN A 152 14.51 -11.00 8.09
CA GLN A 152 15.84 -11.33 8.61
C GLN A 152 15.83 -12.09 9.94
N ASP A 153 14.77 -11.95 10.75
CA ASP A 153 14.64 -12.70 12.03
C ASP A 153 14.54 -14.21 11.80
N PHE A 154 14.25 -14.61 10.55
CA PHE A 154 14.17 -16.00 10.10
C PHE A 154 15.42 -16.43 9.32
N GLY A 155 16.47 -15.62 9.24
CA GLY A 155 17.67 -15.94 8.46
C GLY A 155 17.40 -16.01 6.96
N ILE A 156 16.49 -15.15 6.48
CA ILE A 156 16.15 -15.00 5.07
C ILE A 156 16.59 -13.62 4.59
N THR A 157 17.34 -13.57 3.49
CA THR A 157 17.92 -12.36 2.89
C THR A 157 17.40 -12.15 1.46
N ASP A 158 17.89 -11.14 0.75
CA ASP A 158 17.86 -11.14 -0.73
C ASP A 158 18.93 -12.09 -1.31
N ALA A 159 19.00 -12.18 -2.65
CA ALA A 159 19.96 -13.02 -3.37
C ALA A 159 21.44 -12.63 -3.16
N GLU A 160 21.71 -11.44 -2.65
CA GLU A 160 23.04 -10.88 -2.41
C GLU A 160 23.44 -10.96 -0.92
N GLY A 161 22.55 -11.45 -0.06
CA GLY A 161 22.76 -11.57 1.38
C GLY A 161 22.39 -10.30 2.17
N ASN A 162 21.75 -9.31 1.54
CA ASN A 162 21.31 -8.10 2.23
C ASN A 162 19.99 -8.33 2.97
N CYS A 163 19.83 -7.57 4.06
CA CYS A 163 18.61 -7.49 4.82
C CYS A 163 18.05 -6.07 4.74
N TYR A 164 16.73 -5.96 4.59
CA TYR A 164 16.03 -4.69 4.56
C TYR A 164 14.88 -4.71 5.56
N ASP A 165 14.73 -3.64 6.35
CA ASP A 165 13.62 -3.50 7.29
C ASP A 165 12.24 -3.48 6.59
N ALA A 166 12.22 -3.20 5.29
CA ALA A 166 11.03 -3.25 4.47
C ALA A 166 10.56 -4.68 4.16
N TYR A 167 11.45 -5.69 4.23
CA TYR A 167 11.05 -7.08 4.03
C TYR A 167 10.49 -7.68 5.31
N LEU A 168 9.21 -8.02 5.24
CA LEU A 168 8.41 -8.49 6.37
C LEU A 168 7.75 -9.83 6.02
N CYS A 169 7.57 -10.67 7.03
CA CYS A 169 6.90 -11.96 6.88
C CYS A 169 5.84 -12.23 7.95
N TYR A 170 4.84 -13.03 7.59
CA TYR A 170 3.84 -13.59 8.50
C TYR A 170 3.91 -15.13 8.42
N PRO A 171 4.55 -15.80 9.39
CA PRO A 171 4.58 -17.26 9.45
C PRO A 171 3.18 -17.84 9.72
N LEU A 172 2.75 -18.81 8.92
CA LEU A 172 1.44 -19.48 9.03
C LEU A 172 1.52 -20.92 9.53
N SER A 173 2.72 -21.51 9.51
CA SER A 173 3.00 -22.86 9.97
C SER A 173 4.35 -22.91 10.72
N ASP A 174 4.56 -23.97 11.50
CA ASP A 174 5.85 -24.21 12.16
C ASP A 174 6.96 -24.52 11.13
N GLU A 175 6.59 -25.02 9.95
CA GLU A 175 7.50 -25.30 8.84
C GLU A 175 8.20 -24.03 8.33
N PHE A 176 7.53 -22.88 8.33
CA PHE A 176 8.13 -21.63 7.89
C PHE A 176 9.41 -21.27 8.66
N ALA A 177 9.48 -21.64 9.95
CA ALA A 177 10.66 -21.40 10.77
C ALA A 177 11.90 -22.18 10.30
N THR A 178 11.70 -23.27 9.56
CA THR A 178 12.79 -24.09 9.00
C THR A 178 13.33 -23.54 7.69
N TYR A 179 12.60 -22.65 7.01
CA TYR A 179 13.06 -22.03 5.76
C TYR A 179 14.23 -21.08 6.04
N LYS A 180 15.27 -21.15 5.21
CA LYS A 180 16.52 -20.37 5.28
C LYS A 180 17.02 -20.14 3.86
N GLY A 181 17.80 -19.08 3.65
CA GLY A 181 18.38 -18.74 2.34
C GLY A 181 17.87 -17.40 1.83
N HIS A 182 17.65 -17.26 0.52
CA HIS A 182 17.23 -15.99 -0.06
C HIS A 182 15.78 -16.00 -0.55
N PHE A 183 15.16 -14.83 -0.50
CA PHE A 183 13.84 -14.56 -1.03
C PHE A 183 13.90 -14.30 -2.54
N GLU A 184 13.04 -14.95 -3.31
CA GLU A 184 12.83 -14.73 -4.74
C GLU A 184 11.35 -14.43 -5.02
N GLU A 185 11.07 -13.26 -5.59
CA GLU A 185 9.75 -12.90 -6.08
C GLU A 185 9.45 -13.49 -7.48
N SER A 186 8.22 -13.28 -7.97
CA SER A 186 7.87 -13.68 -9.34
C SER A 186 8.71 -12.87 -10.34
N PRO A 187 9.38 -13.52 -11.32
CA PRO A 187 10.16 -12.80 -12.33
C PRO A 187 9.30 -11.89 -13.23
N ASN A 188 7.97 -12.03 -13.18
CA ASN A 188 7.07 -11.11 -13.88
C ASN A 188 7.11 -9.69 -13.30
N PHE A 189 7.61 -9.49 -12.07
CA PHE A 189 7.74 -8.15 -11.48
C PHE A 189 8.71 -7.26 -12.27
N GLU A 190 9.69 -7.83 -12.96
CA GLU A 190 10.56 -7.11 -13.91
C GLU A 190 9.78 -6.38 -15.02
N LYS A 191 8.56 -6.84 -15.35
CA LYS A 191 7.70 -6.24 -16.39
C LYS A 191 6.90 -5.05 -15.88
N ILE A 192 6.87 -4.79 -14.57
CA ILE A 192 6.12 -3.68 -13.98
C ILE A 192 6.71 -2.34 -14.45
N GLU A 193 8.03 -2.28 -14.60
CA GLU A 193 8.80 -1.09 -14.95
C GLU A 193 8.92 -0.85 -16.47
N ASP A 194 8.24 -1.64 -17.31
CA ASP A 194 8.18 -1.37 -18.75
C ASP A 194 7.48 -0.02 -19.00
N SER A 195 8.30 1.00 -19.22
CA SER A 195 7.86 2.38 -19.44
C SER A 195 6.89 2.54 -20.62
N ALA A 196 7.03 1.75 -21.69
CA ALA A 196 6.15 1.85 -22.86
C ALA A 196 4.78 1.24 -22.55
N ALA A 197 4.74 0.10 -21.84
CA ALA A 197 3.51 -0.49 -21.35
C ALA A 197 2.80 0.45 -20.37
N LEU A 198 3.54 1.02 -19.41
CA LEU A 198 3.03 1.97 -18.43
C LEU A 198 2.44 3.22 -19.08
N GLU A 199 3.13 3.81 -20.07
CA GLU A 199 2.62 4.99 -20.79
C GLU A 199 1.30 4.69 -21.50
N LYS A 200 1.21 3.53 -22.17
CA LYS A 200 0.00 3.09 -22.87
C LYS A 200 -1.18 2.92 -21.91
N ILE A 201 -0.95 2.24 -20.78
CA ILE A 201 -2.00 1.96 -19.79
C ILE A 201 -2.44 3.24 -19.09
N SER A 202 -1.51 4.14 -18.79
CA SER A 202 -1.81 5.40 -18.08
C SER A 202 -2.73 6.32 -18.89
N LYS A 203 -2.73 6.22 -20.23
CA LYS A 203 -3.66 6.95 -21.11
C LYS A 203 -5.12 6.52 -20.97
N GLU A 204 -5.37 5.37 -20.35
CA GLU A 204 -6.73 4.85 -20.10
C GLU A 204 -7.38 5.46 -18.85
N PHE A 205 -6.61 6.20 -18.04
CA PHE A 205 -7.05 6.76 -16.76
C PHE A 205 -6.99 8.30 -16.76
N PRO A 206 -7.68 8.97 -15.81
CA PRO A 206 -7.54 10.40 -15.63
C PRO A 206 -6.08 10.79 -15.36
N ALA A 207 -5.65 11.90 -15.97
CA ALA A 207 -4.35 12.48 -15.70
C ALA A 207 -4.35 13.17 -14.33
N TYR A 208 -3.35 12.87 -13.51
CA TYR A 208 -3.13 13.51 -12.22
C TYR A 208 -1.81 14.28 -12.22
N ARG A 209 -1.74 15.38 -11.45
CA ARG A 209 -0.51 16.19 -11.33
C ARG A 209 0.59 15.35 -10.69
N LYS A 210 1.76 15.32 -11.34
CA LYS A 210 2.97 14.72 -10.79
C LYS A 210 3.65 15.74 -9.89
N VAL A 211 4.10 15.30 -8.73
CA VAL A 211 4.82 16.15 -7.78
C VAL A 211 6.14 15.49 -7.44
N LYS A 212 7.23 16.27 -7.48
CA LYS A 212 8.56 15.87 -7.03
C LYS A 212 9.04 16.83 -5.94
N VAL A 213 9.39 16.31 -4.77
CA VAL A 213 10.02 17.07 -3.69
C VAL A 213 11.54 16.82 -3.66
N GLN A 214 12.30 17.81 -3.19
CA GLN A 214 13.77 17.79 -3.23
C GLN A 214 14.42 16.82 -2.23
N GLU A 215 13.76 16.54 -1.10
CA GLU A 215 14.19 15.53 -0.12
C GLU A 215 13.49 14.20 -0.39
N GLY A 216 14.27 13.11 -0.35
CA GLY A 216 13.89 11.76 -0.77
C GLY A 216 12.47 11.35 -0.38
N PHE A 217 11.72 10.86 -1.38
CA PHE A 217 10.37 10.37 -1.21
C PHE A 217 10.37 9.08 -0.40
N MET A 218 9.83 9.16 0.82
CA MET A 218 8.94 8.13 1.33
C MET A 218 7.81 8.87 2.03
N GLN A 219 6.59 8.78 1.51
CA GLN A 219 5.41 9.11 2.31
C GLN A 219 5.35 8.10 3.46
N ILE A 220 5.96 8.47 4.59
CA ILE A 220 5.91 7.68 5.82
C ILE A 220 4.44 7.59 6.24
N PHE A 221 4.03 6.40 6.70
CA PHE A 221 2.69 6.12 7.21
C PHE A 221 2.09 7.32 8.00
N ASN A 222 0.89 7.78 7.61
CA ASN A 222 0.14 8.95 8.12
C ASN A 222 0.55 10.36 7.66
N GLN A 223 1.51 10.50 6.74
CA GLN A 223 1.71 11.76 6.01
C GLN A 223 0.94 11.72 4.69
N HIS A 224 0.44 12.87 4.23
CA HIS A 224 -0.28 13.03 2.97
C HIS A 224 0.27 14.23 2.21
N LEU A 225 0.18 14.19 0.89
CA LEU A 225 0.53 15.33 0.02
C LEU A 225 -0.76 16.00 -0.47
N GLY A 226 -0.90 17.29 -0.22
CA GLY A 226 -2.05 18.08 -0.64
C GLY A 226 -1.66 19.47 -1.13
N VAL A 227 -2.67 20.24 -1.56
CA VAL A 227 -2.50 21.63 -2.01
C VAL A 227 -3.40 22.52 -1.18
N VAL A 228 -2.86 23.61 -0.62
CA VAL A 228 -3.70 24.59 0.07
C VAL A 228 -4.64 25.26 -0.93
N GLU A 229 -5.94 25.09 -0.75
CA GLU A 229 -6.97 25.66 -1.61
C GLU A 229 -7.36 27.07 -1.16
N SER A 230 -7.52 27.27 0.15
CA SER A 230 -7.83 28.57 0.74
C SER A 230 -7.25 28.68 2.16
N VAL A 231 -7.15 29.91 2.64
CA VAL A 231 -6.67 30.24 3.99
C VAL A 231 -7.70 31.14 4.67
N ASP A 232 -8.24 30.67 5.79
CA ASP A 232 -9.28 31.34 6.58
C ASP A 232 -8.76 31.57 8.00
N GLY A 233 -8.00 32.66 8.19
CA GLY A 233 -7.34 32.96 9.45
C GLY A 233 -6.23 31.96 9.77
N GLU A 234 -6.42 31.15 10.80
CA GLU A 234 -5.47 30.09 11.22
C GLU A 234 -5.77 28.72 10.61
N ILE A 235 -6.84 28.61 9.80
CA ILE A 235 -7.25 27.38 9.14
C ILE A 235 -6.78 27.41 7.68
N PHE A 236 -6.05 26.36 7.29
CA PHE A 236 -5.60 26.11 5.93
C PHE A 236 -6.42 24.97 5.36
N ASN A 237 -7.26 25.26 4.38
CA ASN A 237 -8.09 24.25 3.73
C ASN A 237 -7.24 23.53 2.70
N VAL A 238 -6.81 22.31 3.00
CA VAL A 238 -5.93 21.50 2.15
C VAL A 238 -6.78 20.60 1.25
N ARG A 239 -6.67 20.78 -0.06
CA ARG A 239 -7.24 19.87 -1.05
C ARG A 239 -6.43 18.58 -1.08
N TYR A 240 -7.11 17.47 -0.83
CA TYR A 240 -6.59 16.11 -0.94
C TYR A 240 -7.58 15.27 -1.74
N TRP A 241 -7.24 14.99 -3.00
CA TRP A 241 -8.19 14.44 -3.97
C TRP A 241 -9.47 15.31 -4.08
N GLU A 242 -10.64 14.71 -3.97
CA GLU A 242 -11.93 15.40 -3.92
C GLU A 242 -12.24 16.05 -2.55
N LEU A 243 -11.46 15.75 -1.51
CA LEU A 243 -11.69 16.28 -0.17
C LEU A 243 -11.01 17.64 0.01
N VAL A 244 -11.63 18.47 0.87
CA VAL A 244 -11.03 19.68 1.41
C VAL A 244 -10.94 19.50 2.92
N ILE A 245 -9.73 19.37 3.43
CA ILE A 245 -9.43 19.01 4.81
C ILE A 245 -8.96 20.27 5.53
N PRO A 246 -9.66 20.74 6.57
CA PRO A 246 -9.21 21.88 7.36
C PRO A 246 -8.01 21.47 8.22
N CYS A 247 -6.90 22.18 8.06
CA CYS A 247 -5.67 21.94 8.80
C CYS A 247 -5.21 23.18 9.55
N ARG A 248 -4.52 23.00 10.68
CA ARG A 248 -3.67 24.02 11.29
C ARG A 248 -2.20 23.79 10.93
N LEU A 249 -1.32 24.71 11.27
CA LEU A 249 0.11 24.44 11.19
C LEU A 249 0.54 23.60 12.39
N ALA A 250 1.37 22.59 12.15
CA ALA A 250 2.06 21.87 13.20
C ALA A 250 2.97 22.82 14.00
N ASP A 251 3.15 22.52 15.29
CA ASP A 251 4.01 23.30 16.17
C ASP A 251 5.44 23.44 15.61
N GLY A 252 5.93 24.68 15.56
CA GLY A 252 7.28 24.99 15.11
C GLY A 252 7.46 25.10 13.59
N LEU A 253 6.42 24.89 12.78
CA LEU A 253 6.48 25.16 11.35
C LEU A 253 6.59 26.67 11.09
N LYS A 254 7.74 27.09 10.55
CA LYS A 254 8.04 28.53 10.33
C LYS A 254 7.49 29.06 9.01
N GLN A 255 7.36 28.21 8.00
CA GLN A 255 6.91 28.61 6.67
C GLN A 255 5.39 28.63 6.63
N LEU A 256 4.82 29.80 6.32
CA LEU A 256 3.38 29.97 6.16
C LEU A 256 2.98 29.59 4.72
N PRO A 257 2.14 28.57 4.50
CA PRO A 257 1.64 28.27 3.18
C PRO A 257 0.56 29.28 2.77
N ALA A 258 0.44 29.52 1.46
CA ALA A 258 -0.62 30.30 0.85
C ALA A 258 -1.46 29.42 -0.10
N ALA A 259 -2.59 29.92 -0.59
CA ALA A 259 -3.35 29.22 -1.64
C ALA A 259 -2.43 28.86 -2.83
N GLY A 260 -2.51 27.61 -3.28
CA GLY A 260 -1.64 27.02 -4.30
C GLY A 260 -0.36 26.38 -3.75
N SER A 261 -0.04 26.50 -2.46
CA SER A 261 1.14 25.85 -1.88
C SER A 261 0.95 24.34 -1.78
N ASP A 262 1.93 23.57 -2.27
CA ASP A 262 2.01 22.15 -1.99
C ASP A 262 2.44 21.93 -0.53
N VAL A 263 1.80 21.00 0.17
CA VAL A 263 2.05 20.74 1.59
C VAL A 263 2.06 19.25 1.91
N GLN A 264 2.91 18.85 2.85
CA GLN A 264 2.73 17.60 3.58
C GLN A 264 1.89 17.87 4.82
N PHE A 265 0.93 17.00 5.10
CA PHE A 265 0.03 17.15 6.24
C PHE A 265 -0.32 15.79 6.85
N ILE A 266 -0.73 15.80 8.12
CA ILE A 266 -1.30 14.66 8.82
C ILE A 266 -2.80 14.82 8.83
N TRP A 267 -3.52 13.86 8.25
CA TRP A 267 -4.97 13.84 8.30
C TRP A 267 -5.48 13.07 9.54
N ASN A 268 -6.25 13.75 10.38
CA ASN A 268 -6.94 13.11 11.50
C ASN A 268 -8.33 12.60 11.10
N HIS A 269 -8.41 11.32 10.75
CA HIS A 269 -9.66 10.67 10.32
C HIS A 269 -10.73 10.55 11.42
N LYS A 270 -10.37 10.75 12.70
CA LYS A 270 -11.29 10.55 13.86
C LYS A 270 -11.90 11.87 14.35
N GLY A 271 -11.82 12.94 13.56
CA GLY A 271 -12.45 14.23 13.86
C GLY A 271 -11.67 15.10 14.84
N GLY A 272 -10.42 14.76 15.13
CA GLY A 272 -9.48 15.71 15.74
C GLY A 272 -8.88 16.65 14.70
N GLU A 273 -7.99 17.53 15.15
CA GLU A 273 -7.33 18.50 14.28
C GLU A 273 -6.34 17.83 13.33
N SER A 274 -6.33 18.28 12.07
CA SER A 274 -5.33 17.89 11.05
C SER A 274 -4.27 18.97 10.96
N GLU A 275 -3.05 18.60 10.62
CA GLU A 275 -1.89 19.50 10.73
C GLU A 275 -1.05 19.52 9.46
N ILE A 276 -0.77 20.70 8.92
CA ILE A 276 0.28 20.90 7.93
C ILE A 276 1.62 20.78 8.64
N THR A 277 2.39 19.83 8.15
CA THR A 277 3.62 19.36 8.77
C THR A 277 4.84 19.92 8.05
N LYS A 278 4.69 20.23 6.75
CA LYS A 278 5.73 20.84 5.92
C LYS A 278 5.10 21.57 4.74
N VAL A 279 5.66 22.72 4.38
CA VAL A 279 5.41 23.34 3.08
C VAL A 279 6.46 22.82 2.10
N VAL A 280 6.03 22.37 0.94
CA VAL A 280 6.91 21.74 -0.04
C VAL A 280 6.87 22.47 -1.37
N LYS A 281 7.96 22.36 -2.14
CA LYS A 281 8.05 22.89 -3.50
C LYS A 281 8.05 21.72 -4.48
N ASN A 282 7.14 21.74 -5.45
CA ASN A 282 7.21 20.85 -6.59
C ASN A 282 8.34 21.28 -7.52
N ILE A 283 9.44 20.52 -7.56
CA ILE A 283 10.59 20.87 -8.39
C ILE A 283 10.34 20.63 -9.88
N LEU A 284 9.27 19.91 -10.25
CA LEU A 284 8.85 19.75 -11.65
C LEU A 284 8.20 21.01 -12.22
N ASP A 285 7.78 21.96 -11.38
CA ASP A 285 7.20 23.23 -11.86
C ASP A 285 8.30 24.20 -12.34
N ASP A 286 9.58 23.92 -12.03
CA ASP A 286 10.74 24.71 -12.44
C ASP A 286 11.44 24.15 -13.71
N GLU A 287 11.04 22.96 -14.19
CA GLU A 287 11.60 22.24 -15.36
C GLU A 287 10.77 22.45 -16.63
#